data_AF-V4C4M7-F1
#
_entry.id   AF-V4C4M7-F1
#
_cell.length_a   1.000
_cell.length_b   1.000
_cell.length_c   1.000
_cell.angle_alpha   90.00
_cell.angle_beta   90.00
_cell.angle_gamma   90.00
#
_symmetry.space_group_name_H-M   'P 1'
#
loop_
_entity.id
_entity.type
_entity.pdbx_description
1 polymer ?
#
loop_
_entity_poly.entity_id
_entity_poly.type
_entity_poly.pdbx_seq_one_letter_code
_entity_poly.pdbx_strand_id
1 'polypeptide(L)'
;HYIIVSDSILPDTVIFPLSCVAFMLLSTTDKLIIYTPFILVMEFPCNFRINKFIQVHRIGYILLRASLHGETEHSIMNQIQRRFLASSLQILPVHNTSDVVQAMITIAK
;
A
#
# COMPACT_ATOMS: atom_id res chain seq x y z
N HIS A 1 20.59 -8.47 4.01
CA HIS A 1 19.40 -8.76 3.19
C HIS A 1 19.78 -8.60 1.73
N TYR A 2 19.54 -9.63 0.90
CA TYR A 2 19.73 -9.54 -0.54
C TYR A 2 18.48 -8.91 -1.17
N ILE A 3 18.66 -7.91 -2.03
CA ILE A 3 17.57 -7.28 -2.78
C ILE A 3 17.62 -7.85 -4.19
N ILE A 4 16.51 -8.45 -4.64
CA ILE A 4 16.34 -8.92 -6.01
C ILE A 4 15.38 -7.95 -6.68
N VAL A 5 15.84 -7.31 -7.74
CA VAL A 5 15.00 -6.45 -8.58
C VAL A 5 14.48 -7.30 -9.74
N SER A 6 13.18 -7.25 -10.01
CA SER A 6 12.56 -7.98 -11.10
C SER A 6 11.57 -7.09 -11.83
N ASP A 7 11.72 -7.00 -13.15
CA ASP A 7 10.81 -6.25 -14.03
C ASP A 7 9.43 -6.92 -14.15
N SER A 8 9.29 -8.15 -13.64
CA SER A 8 8.03 -8.89 -13.65
C SER A 8 7.14 -8.59 -12.45
N ILE A 9 7.68 -7.95 -11.41
CA ILE A 9 6.94 -7.59 -10.20
C ILE A 9 6.17 -6.29 -10.44
N LEU A 10 5.01 -6.15 -9.81
CA LEU A 10 4.26 -4.91 -9.80
C LEU A 10 5.14 -3.74 -9.32
N PRO A 11 5.05 -2.54 -9.92
CA PRO A 11 5.80 -1.40 -9.44
C PRO A 11 5.52 -1.12 -7.96
N ASP A 12 6.53 -0.61 -7.26
CA ASP A 12 6.51 -0.25 -5.83
C ASP A 12 6.13 -1.42 -4.90
N THR A 13 6.34 -2.65 -5.36
CA THR A 13 6.08 -3.87 -4.59
C THR A 13 7.39 -4.49 -4.10
N VAL A 14 7.42 -4.85 -2.81
CA VAL A 14 8.53 -5.54 -2.17
C VAL A 14 8.01 -6.80 -1.52
N ILE A 15 8.67 -7.92 -1.75
CA ILE A 15 8.26 -9.23 -1.25
C ILE A 15 9.35 -9.74 -0.30
N PHE A 16 8.94 -10.27 0.84
CA PHE A 16 9.79 -11.00 1.77
C PHE A 16 9.51 -12.50 1.60
N PRO A 17 10.34 -13.25 0.85
CA PRO A 17 10.03 -14.63 0.49
C PRO A 17 9.96 -15.56 1.70
N LEU A 18 10.82 -15.33 2.70
CA LEU A 18 10.90 -16.18 3.90
C LEU A 18 9.65 -16.07 4.77
N SER A 19 9.05 -14.89 4.81
CA SER A 19 7.87 -14.57 5.61
C SER A 19 6.57 -14.72 4.80
N CYS A 20 6.67 -14.93 3.48
CA CYS A 20 5.55 -14.93 2.53
C CYS A 20 4.68 -13.67 2.59
N VAL A 21 5.27 -12.53 3.00
CA VAL A 21 4.58 -11.24 3.10
C VAL A 21 4.99 -10.35 1.94
N ALA A 22 4.01 -9.68 1.33
CA ALA A 22 4.24 -8.67 0.31
C ALA A 22 3.82 -7.29 0.80
N PHE A 23 4.54 -6.27 0.36
CA PHE A 23 4.29 -4.86 0.65
C PHE A 23 4.16 -4.10 -0.66
N MET A 24 3.18 -3.20 -0.76
CA MET A 24 3.06 -2.25 -1.86
C MET A 24 3.11 -0.84 -1.28
N LEU A 25 4.03 -0.01 -1.75
CA LEU A 25 4.12 1.40 -1.36
C LEU A 25 3.20 2.23 -2.25
N LEU A 26 2.32 3.02 -1.63
CA LEU A 26 1.48 4.02 -2.30
C LEU A 26 1.71 5.37 -1.65
N SER A 27 1.97 6.41 -2.44
CA SER A 27 2.05 7.77 -1.91
C SER A 27 0.73 8.51 -2.12
N THR A 28 0.21 9.17 -1.08
CA THR A 28 -0.95 10.07 -1.21
C THR A 28 -0.63 11.31 -2.04
N THR A 29 0.66 11.63 -2.20
CA THR A 29 1.14 12.72 -3.05
C THR A 29 1.18 12.36 -4.53
N ASP A 30 1.10 11.07 -4.87
CA ASP A 30 0.98 10.67 -6.26
C ASP A 30 -0.43 11.05 -6.74
N LYS A 31 -0.51 11.71 -7.89
CA LYS A 31 -1.75 12.23 -8.53
C LYS A 31 -2.86 11.19 -8.76
N LEU A 32 -2.64 9.95 -8.32
CA LEU A 32 -3.46 8.77 -8.49
C LEU A 32 -4.63 8.69 -7.51
N ILE A 33 -4.62 9.47 -6.44
CA ILE A 33 -5.67 9.49 -5.41
C ILE A 33 -6.25 10.90 -5.33
N ILE A 34 -7.42 11.10 -5.92
CA ILE A 34 -8.20 12.33 -5.77
C ILE A 34 -9.20 12.09 -4.65
N TYR A 35 -8.98 12.78 -3.53
CA TYR A 35 -9.94 12.79 -2.43
C TYR A 35 -10.79 14.06 -2.49
N THR A 36 -12.09 13.87 -2.58
CA THR A 36 -13.09 14.87 -2.21
C THR A 36 -13.78 14.39 -0.93
N PRO A 37 -14.34 15.28 -0.09
CA PRO A 37 -15.00 14.89 1.16
C PRO A 37 -16.12 13.84 0.99
N PHE A 38 -16.64 13.66 -0.23
CA PHE A 38 -17.69 12.70 -0.55
C PHE A 38 -17.22 11.47 -1.34
N ILE A 39 -16.14 11.58 -2.13
CA ILE A 39 -15.71 10.52 -3.06
C ILE A 39 -14.19 10.40 -3.08
N LEU A 40 -13.71 9.17 -2.88
CA LEU A 40 -12.35 8.74 -3.21
C LEU A 40 -12.32 8.20 -4.65
N VAL A 41 -11.73 8.98 -5.55
CA VAL A 41 -11.44 8.53 -6.91
C VAL A 41 -9.99 8.07 -6.95
N MET A 42 -9.81 6.78 -7.23
CA MET A 42 -8.49 6.22 -7.53
C MET A 42 -8.38 6.09 -9.04
N GLU A 43 -7.36 6.68 -9.63
CA GLU A 43 -7.13 6.55 -11.07
C GLU A 43 -6.97 5.07 -11.46
N PHE A 44 -7.39 4.75 -12.68
CA PHE A 44 -7.41 3.38 -13.20
C PHE A 44 -6.10 2.62 -13.01
N PRO A 45 -4.89 3.21 -13.23
CA PRO A 45 -3.63 2.51 -13.00
C PRO A 45 -3.44 2.08 -11.55
N CYS A 46 -3.86 2.90 -10.58
CA CYS A 46 -3.72 2.60 -9.16
C CYS A 46 -4.68 1.49 -8.72
N ASN A 47 -5.95 1.59 -9.12
CA ASN A 47 -6.94 0.55 -8.79
C ASN A 47 -6.56 -0.81 -9.39
N PHE A 48 -6.10 -0.83 -10.65
CA PHE A 48 -5.64 -2.04 -11.32
C PHE A 48 -4.44 -2.68 -10.60
N ARG A 49 -3.45 -1.87 -10.19
CA ARG A 49 -2.28 -2.35 -9.45
C ARG A 49 -2.66 -3.00 -8.11
N ILE A 50 -3.54 -2.36 -7.34
CA ILE A 50 -4.00 -2.89 -6.04
C ILE A 50 -4.80 -4.17 -6.24
N ASN A 51 -5.71 -4.23 -7.21
CA ASN A 51 -6.45 -5.46 -7.51
C ASN A 51 -5.51 -6.60 -7.90
N LYS A 52 -4.53 -6.35 -8.78
CA LYS A 52 -3.55 -7.37 -9.17
C LYS A 52 -2.70 -7.80 -7.99
N PHE A 53 -2.31 -6.88 -7.12
CA PHE A 53 -1.56 -7.18 -5.90
C PHE A 53 -2.33 -8.10 -4.95
N ILE A 54 -3.61 -7.80 -4.69
CA ILE A 54 -4.48 -8.63 -3.84
C ILE A 54 -4.69 -10.03 -4.44
N GLN A 55 -4.79 -10.14 -5.77
CA GLN A 55 -4.96 -11.43 -6.44
C GLN A 55 -3.70 -12.31 -6.35
N VAL A 56 -2.51 -11.71 -6.37
CA VAL A 56 -1.24 -12.45 -6.34
C VAL A 56 -0.79 -12.77 -4.91
N HIS A 57 -1.10 -11.90 -3.94
CA HIS A 57 -0.55 -12.00 -2.59
C HIS A 57 -1.65 -12.28 -1.56
N ARG A 58 -1.54 -13.43 -0.89
CA ARG A 58 -2.46 -13.84 0.19
C ARG A 58 -2.29 -12.99 1.46
N ILE A 59 -1.07 -12.56 1.77
CA ILE A 59 -0.75 -11.72 2.92
C ILE A 59 -0.05 -10.48 2.39
N GLY A 60 -0.82 -9.40 2.25
CA GLY A 60 -0.39 -8.17 1.59
C GLY A 60 -0.65 -6.93 2.43
N TYR A 61 0.35 -6.07 2.50
CA TYR A 61 0.29 -4.80 3.20
C TYR A 61 0.46 -3.64 2.22
N ILE A 62 -0.44 -2.67 2.27
CA ILE A 62 -0.23 -1.37 1.60
C ILE A 62 0.41 -0.43 2.60
N LEU A 63 1.58 0.08 2.25
CA LEU A 63 2.26 1.14 2.98
C LEU A 63 1.79 2.46 2.37
N LEU A 64 0.86 3.14 3.05
CA LEU A 64 0.30 4.40 2.60
C LEU A 64 1.16 5.55 3.12
N ARG A 65 2.02 6.09 2.27
CA ARG A 65 2.85 7.24 2.60
C ARG A 65 2.04 8.52 2.56
N ALA A 66 1.95 9.18 3.70
CA ALA A 66 1.19 10.42 3.88
C ALA A 66 2.01 11.44 4.68
N SER A 67 2.07 12.68 4.19
CA SER A 67 2.92 13.71 4.78
C SER A 67 2.42 14.22 6.14
N LEU A 68 1.12 14.14 6.45
CA LEU A 68 0.60 14.78 7.66
C LEU A 68 -0.76 14.19 8.08
N HIS A 69 -0.81 13.03 8.77
CA HIS A 69 -2.02 12.24 9.15
C HIS A 69 -3.19 13.03 9.79
N GLY A 70 -3.80 13.92 9.03
CA GLY A 70 -4.99 14.65 9.38
C GLY A 70 -6.23 13.78 9.18
N GLU A 71 -7.38 14.38 9.43
CA GLU A 71 -8.68 13.73 9.25
C GLU A 71 -8.87 13.26 7.80
N THR A 72 -8.28 13.97 6.84
CA THR A 72 -8.32 13.65 5.41
C THR A 72 -7.62 12.32 5.11
N GLU A 73 -6.38 12.09 5.57
CA GLU A 73 -5.70 10.82 5.27
C GLU A 73 -6.31 9.65 6.03
N HIS A 74 -6.80 9.86 7.25
CA HIS A 74 -7.57 8.83 7.95
C HIS A 74 -8.84 8.46 7.17
N SER A 75 -9.54 9.44 6.59
CA SER A 75 -10.71 9.20 5.74
C SER A 75 -10.35 8.42 4.47
N ILE A 76 -9.24 8.79 3.80
CA ILE A 76 -8.70 8.07 2.64
C ILE A 76 -8.36 6.63 3.01
N MET A 77 -7.62 6.41 4.10
CA MET A 77 -7.24 5.08 4.57
C MET A 77 -8.48 4.23 4.87
N ASN A 78 -9.47 4.79 5.57
CA ASN A 78 -10.73 4.12 5.88
C ASN A 78 -11.52 3.78 4.61
N GLN A 79 -11.53 4.66 3.61
CA GLN A 79 -12.23 4.40 2.35
C GLN A 79 -11.51 3.35 1.49
N ILE A 80 -10.18 3.35 1.43
CA ILE A 80 -9.41 2.30 0.75
C ILE A 80 -9.64 0.96 1.47
N GLN A 81 -9.51 0.93 2.81
CA GLN A 81 -9.82 -0.27 3.60
C GLN A 81 -11.23 -0.76 3.29
N ARG A 82 -12.25 0.11 3.34
CA ARG A 82 -13.66 -0.19 3.00
C ARG A 82 -13.83 -0.79 1.62
N ARG A 83 -13.17 -0.21 0.61
CA ARG A 83 -13.21 -0.67 -0.79
C ARG A 83 -12.63 -2.08 -0.95
N PHE A 84 -11.66 -2.45 -0.12
CA PHE A 84 -10.97 -3.73 -0.18
C PHE A 84 -11.24 -4.62 1.06
N LEU A 85 -12.32 -4.38 1.81
CA LEU A 85 -12.62 -5.09 3.07
C LEU A 85 -12.75 -6.61 2.93
N ALA A 86 -13.17 -7.09 1.76
CA ALA A 86 -13.29 -8.52 1.49
C ALA A 86 -11.94 -9.20 1.23
N SER A 87 -10.85 -8.43 1.12
CA SER A 87 -9.49 -8.94 0.92
C SER A 87 -8.71 -8.92 2.22
N SER A 88 -7.68 -9.76 2.32
CA SER A 88 -6.71 -9.78 3.44
C SER A 88 -5.77 -8.58 3.46
N LEU A 89 -6.10 -7.51 2.71
CA LEU A 89 -5.28 -6.33 2.53
C LEU A 89 -5.29 -5.48 3.80
N GLN A 90 -4.12 -5.26 4.36
CA GLN A 90 -3.94 -4.38 5.52
C GLN A 90 -3.25 -3.09 5.07
N ILE A 91 -3.71 -1.94 5.56
CA ILE A 91 -3.10 -0.64 5.25
C ILE A 91 -2.33 -0.16 6.47
N LEU A 92 -1.04 0.14 6.30
CA LEU A 92 -0.22 0.81 7.30
C LEU A 92 0.08 2.24 6.85
N PRO A 93 -0.25 3.24 7.66
CA PRO A 93 0.17 4.61 7.40
C PRO A 93 1.67 4.77 7.74
N VAL A 94 2.42 5.47 6.89
CA VAL A 94 3.87 5.72 7.05
C VAL A 94 4.20 7.17 6.69
N HIS A 95 5.14 7.81 7.38
CA HIS A 95 5.47 9.22 7.11
C HIS A 95 6.70 9.39 6.22
N ASN A 96 7.72 8.57 6.47
CA ASN A 96 9.01 8.67 5.80
C ASN A 96 9.57 7.29 5.41
N THR A 97 10.66 7.29 4.65
CA THR A 97 11.29 6.05 4.17
C THR A 97 11.85 5.19 5.32
N SER A 98 12.26 5.78 6.44
CA SER A 98 12.68 5.03 7.62
C SER A 98 11.51 4.25 8.23
N ASP A 99 10.33 4.88 8.33
CA ASP A 99 9.13 4.21 8.85
C ASP A 99 8.69 3.06 7.94
N VAL A 100 8.77 3.26 6.62
CA VAL A 100 8.51 2.23 5.60
C VAL A 100 9.39 1.01 5.86
N VAL A 101 10.70 1.20 5.93
CA VAL A 101 11.65 0.11 6.12
C VAL A 101 11.44 -0.55 7.49
N GLN A 102 11.23 0.24 8.54
CA GLN A 102 11.00 -0.27 9.89
C GLN A 102 9.72 -1.11 9.98
N ALA A 103 8.62 -0.65 9.37
CA ALA A 103 7.36 -1.38 9.32
C ALA A 103 7.53 -2.72 8.60
N MET A 104 8.20 -2.71 7.43
CA MET A 104 8.46 -3.92 6.64
C MET A 104 9.28 -4.94 7.44
N ILE A 105 10.38 -4.51 8.07
CA ILE A 105 11.22 -5.40 8.88
C ILE A 105 10.45 -5.91 10.11
N THR A 106 9.63 -5.08 10.74
CA THR A 106 8.88 -5.47 11.94
C THR A 106 7.83 -6.53 11.64
N ILE A 107 7.14 -6.42 10.50
CA ILE A 107 6.09 -7.34 10.08
C ILE A 107 6.68 -8.62 9.45
N ALA A 108 7.78 -8.49 8.70
CA ALA A 108 8.40 -9.62 8.02
C ALA A 108 9.34 -10.45 8.91
N LYS A 109 9.54 -10.08 10.18
CA LYS A 109 10.23 -10.92 11.17
C LYS A 109 9.42 -12.16 11.50
#